data_AF-A0A1Q3GI00-F1
#
_entry.id   AF-A0A1Q3GI00-F1
#
_cell.length_a   1.000
_cell.length_b   1.000
_cell.length_c   1.000
_cell.angle_alpha   90.00
_cell.angle_beta   90.00
_cell.angle_gamma   90.00
#
_symmetry.space_group_name_H-M   'P 1'
#
loop_
_entity.id
_entity.type
_entity.pdbx_description
1 polymer ?
#
loop_
_entity_poly.entity_id
_entity_poly.type
_entity_poly.pdbx_seq_one_letter_code
_entity_poly.pdbx_strand_id
1 'polypeptide(L)'
;MKLTEEQTAIVQSEGNIKINAVAGSGKTTTLLAYAQARPQQKILYLAFNRSVKLEAIRKFGESDCHHVEIETAHSLAYRAVVRGSRFRIQQNDLTTYQIKEILNLKPKGEALSEYVLAGHISRCMRLFCNSSESKVQQLDYLATVSGDEAYEFVKKHYDEIIHQTRLLLAKMNRGEVDITHDFYLKKFQLHEPILPYDCILFDEGQDASPAMLDIFLRQDHAIRVIVGDTHQQIYRWRFAINSLEQVDSFKDYYLTQSFRLNTHLSKLAEAVIHYKFLFASNLNINIAGVGKHRNTKVKATIGRTNLALLVKAIDMLVENGEIENVYFEGNFSSYTYAQDGGSIYDVLSLYNDYKQGIRDKLIRSMPNMDALETYAEKTDDTELKTIIEIVKKYGRKLPYLMKELKQRHLADSDKSKADMIFSTVHRCKGMEYDEVTLLDDFITEDSIEKLFREEGMVVADNLTEEINLLYVAVTRSKNKLRIAEKLLPKGFDVPPTHHIQVMRPPKVSKKENKPTAVPQFRKSQPTYANKRWTEKEENELVAMFNSGTSIEDIASYFERTKSAVYFRLKKLGVIYD
;
A
#
# COMPACT_ATOMS: atom_id res chain seq x y z
N MET A 1 8.13 -23.92 -25.53
CA MET A 1 7.40 -23.98 -24.24
C MET A 1 6.18 -24.86 -24.43
N LYS A 2 5.80 -25.72 -23.47
CA LYS A 2 4.58 -26.54 -23.59
C LYS A 2 3.41 -25.78 -22.95
N LEU A 3 2.43 -25.38 -23.76
CA LEU A 3 1.22 -24.71 -23.31
C LEU A 3 0.26 -25.72 -22.66
N THR A 4 -0.58 -25.26 -21.72
CA THR A 4 -1.73 -26.04 -21.24
C THR A 4 -2.83 -26.10 -22.30
N GLU A 5 -3.84 -26.95 -22.09
CA GLU A 5 -5.03 -26.99 -22.96
C GLU A 5 -5.77 -25.65 -22.95
N GLU A 6 -5.95 -25.03 -21.77
CA GLU A 6 -6.55 -23.69 -21.61
C GLU A 6 -5.76 -22.62 -22.40
N GLN A 7 -4.43 -22.60 -22.26
CA GLN A 7 -3.57 -21.67 -22.98
C GLN A 7 -3.64 -21.91 -24.50
N THR A 8 -3.68 -23.17 -24.93
CA THR A 8 -3.79 -23.53 -26.35
C THR A 8 -5.13 -23.05 -26.94
N ALA A 9 -6.22 -23.25 -26.21
CA ALA A 9 -7.56 -22.79 -26.60
C ALA A 9 -7.63 -21.26 -26.73
N ILE A 10 -6.95 -20.53 -25.83
CA ILE A 10 -6.81 -19.07 -25.92
C ILE A 10 -6.01 -18.68 -27.16
N VAL A 11 -4.86 -19.29 -27.40
CA VAL A 11 -4.00 -18.97 -28.56
C VAL A 11 -4.75 -19.17 -29.89
N GLN A 12 -5.56 -20.22 -29.98
CA GLN A 12 -6.37 -20.57 -31.15
C GLN A 12 -7.69 -19.78 -31.26
N SER A 13 -8.04 -18.96 -30.27
CA SER A 13 -9.30 -18.22 -30.26
C SER A 13 -9.34 -17.09 -31.30
N GLU A 14 -10.54 -16.73 -31.74
CA GLU A 14 -10.78 -15.62 -32.66
C GLU A 14 -11.73 -14.60 -32.03
N GLY A 15 -11.67 -13.36 -32.51
CA GLY A 15 -12.52 -12.27 -32.02
C GLY A 15 -12.11 -11.73 -30.64
N ASN A 16 -13.02 -10.98 -30.02
CA ASN A 16 -12.78 -10.34 -28.73
C ASN A 16 -12.94 -11.36 -27.60
N ILE A 17 -11.94 -11.43 -26.73
CA ILE A 17 -11.91 -12.42 -25.64
C ILE A 17 -11.57 -11.78 -24.30
N LYS A 18 -12.18 -12.32 -23.25
CA LYS A 18 -11.88 -12.05 -21.85
C LYS A 18 -11.23 -13.29 -21.25
N ILE A 19 -10.06 -13.12 -20.63
CA ILE A 19 -9.33 -14.20 -19.99
C ILE A 19 -9.29 -13.94 -18.48
N ASN A 20 -10.09 -14.68 -17.71
CA ASN A 20 -10.02 -14.65 -16.24
C ASN A 20 -9.01 -15.70 -15.76
N ALA A 21 -7.95 -15.24 -15.12
CA ALA A 21 -6.77 -16.02 -14.83
C ALA A 21 -6.44 -15.96 -13.35
N VAL A 22 -5.98 -17.07 -12.78
CA VAL A 22 -5.59 -17.11 -11.36
C VAL A 22 -4.16 -16.60 -11.16
N ALA A 23 -3.78 -16.29 -9.92
CA ALA A 23 -2.43 -15.91 -9.57
C ALA A 23 -1.37 -16.93 -10.05
N GLY A 24 -0.35 -16.45 -10.78
CA GLY A 24 0.75 -17.30 -11.25
C GLY A 24 0.40 -18.27 -12.37
N SER A 25 -0.69 -18.02 -13.11
CA SER A 25 -1.15 -18.84 -14.25
C SER A 25 -0.41 -18.63 -15.57
N GLY A 26 0.48 -17.62 -15.64
CA GLY A 26 1.25 -17.33 -16.84
C GLY A 26 0.53 -16.42 -17.85
N LYS A 27 -0.32 -15.48 -17.41
CA LYS A 27 -1.04 -14.49 -18.25
C LYS A 27 -0.17 -13.89 -19.38
N THR A 28 0.95 -13.25 -19.02
CA THR A 28 1.86 -12.63 -19.99
C THR A 28 2.47 -13.65 -20.96
N THR A 29 2.74 -14.87 -20.50
CA THR A 29 3.23 -15.97 -21.36
C THR A 29 2.15 -16.41 -22.35
N THR A 30 0.89 -16.50 -21.92
CA THR A 30 -0.25 -16.79 -22.79
C THR A 30 -0.42 -15.71 -23.85
N LEU A 31 -0.32 -14.42 -23.47
CA LEU A 31 -0.38 -13.30 -24.41
C LEU A 31 0.79 -13.30 -25.41
N LEU A 32 2.00 -13.65 -24.96
CA LEU A 32 3.15 -13.81 -25.85
C LEU A 32 2.90 -14.91 -26.88
N ALA A 33 2.43 -16.08 -26.46
CA ALA A 33 2.07 -17.17 -27.37
C ALA A 33 0.93 -16.78 -28.32
N TYR A 34 -0.05 -16.02 -27.84
CA TYR A 34 -1.14 -15.49 -28.65
C TYR A 34 -0.63 -14.56 -29.75
N ALA A 35 0.32 -13.68 -29.42
CA ALA A 35 0.96 -12.78 -30.38
C ALA A 35 1.84 -13.51 -31.39
N GLN A 36 2.58 -14.55 -30.96
CA GLN A 36 3.40 -15.40 -31.83
C GLN A 36 2.58 -16.13 -32.89
N ALA A 37 1.35 -16.53 -32.56
CA ALA A 37 0.45 -17.17 -33.51
C ALA A 37 -0.12 -16.20 -34.57
N ARG A 38 0.15 -14.89 -34.46
CA ARG A 38 -0.39 -13.84 -35.34
C ARG A 38 0.73 -12.93 -35.89
N PRO A 39 1.74 -13.47 -36.59
CA PRO A 39 2.92 -12.69 -37.03
C PRO A 39 2.59 -11.62 -38.09
N GLN A 40 1.44 -11.71 -38.74
CA GLN A 40 1.00 -10.75 -39.77
C GLN A 40 0.19 -9.57 -39.22
N GLN A 41 -0.21 -9.62 -37.95
CA GLN A 41 -0.98 -8.53 -37.33
C GLN A 41 -0.04 -7.53 -36.66
N LYS A 42 -0.38 -6.25 -36.71
CA LYS A 42 0.28 -5.24 -35.90
C LYS A 42 -0.38 -5.21 -34.51
N ILE A 43 0.36 -5.61 -33.48
CA ILE A 43 -0.19 -5.85 -32.15
C ILE A 43 0.28 -4.76 -31.18
N LEU A 44 -0.65 -4.24 -30.38
CA LEU A 44 -0.34 -3.43 -29.21
C LEU A 44 -0.52 -4.27 -27.94
N TYR A 45 0.56 -4.46 -27.19
CA TYR A 45 0.47 -4.95 -25.81
C TYR A 45 0.35 -3.75 -24.87
N LEU A 46 -0.78 -3.65 -24.18
CA LEU A 46 -1.10 -2.62 -23.22
C LEU A 46 -0.88 -3.15 -21.79
N ALA A 47 0.20 -2.69 -21.16
CA ALA A 47 0.50 -2.97 -19.77
C ALA A 47 -0.20 -1.96 -18.84
N PHE A 48 -0.78 -2.43 -17.73
CA PHE A 48 -1.40 -1.56 -16.73
C PHE A 48 -0.41 -0.54 -16.12
N ASN A 49 0.82 -0.96 -15.80
CA ASN A 49 1.82 -0.12 -15.14
C ASN A 49 3.22 -0.32 -15.71
N ARG A 50 4.19 0.49 -15.24
CA ARG A 50 5.58 0.46 -15.72
C ARG A 50 6.30 -0.85 -15.41
N SER A 51 6.06 -1.47 -14.25
CA SER A 51 6.74 -2.73 -13.92
C SER A 51 6.30 -3.87 -14.83
N VAL A 52 4.98 -3.99 -15.07
CA VAL A 52 4.41 -4.94 -16.03
C VAL A 52 4.94 -4.67 -17.45
N LYS A 53 5.02 -3.40 -17.87
CA LYS A 53 5.61 -3.03 -19.16
C LYS A 53 7.06 -3.52 -19.31
N LEU A 54 7.91 -3.28 -18.30
CA LEU A 54 9.32 -3.67 -18.35
C LEU A 54 9.49 -5.20 -18.36
N GLU A 55 8.65 -5.92 -17.61
CA GLU A 55 8.62 -7.37 -17.64
C GLU A 55 8.20 -7.91 -19.02
N ALA A 56 7.17 -7.32 -19.62
CA ALA A 56 6.71 -7.67 -20.96
C ALA A 56 7.80 -7.38 -22.00
N ILE A 57 8.46 -6.22 -21.96
CA ILE A 57 9.58 -5.89 -22.87
C ILE A 57 10.67 -6.96 -22.81
N ARG A 58 11.04 -7.40 -21.61
CA ARG A 58 12.05 -8.46 -21.45
C ARG A 58 11.56 -9.78 -22.07
N LYS A 59 10.36 -10.23 -21.73
CA LYS A 59 9.82 -11.52 -22.21
C LYS A 59 9.63 -11.56 -23.73
N PHE A 60 9.11 -10.48 -24.30
CA PHE A 60 8.90 -10.37 -25.75
C PHE A 60 10.22 -10.12 -26.49
N GLY A 61 11.17 -9.40 -25.90
CA GLY A 61 12.50 -9.17 -26.50
C GLY A 61 13.37 -10.43 -26.58
N GLU A 62 13.12 -11.41 -25.72
CA GLU A 62 13.72 -12.75 -25.80
C GLU A 62 13.05 -13.65 -26.87
N SER A 63 12.03 -13.14 -27.58
CA SER A 63 11.21 -13.89 -28.55
C SER A 63 11.16 -13.22 -29.93
N ASP A 64 10.82 -13.96 -30.98
CA ASP A 64 10.63 -13.44 -32.34
C ASP A 64 9.24 -12.78 -32.49
N CYS A 65 9.06 -11.61 -31.87
CA CYS A 65 7.80 -10.86 -31.83
C CYS A 65 7.99 -9.36 -32.14
N HIS A 66 8.68 -9.07 -33.23
CA HIS A 66 8.98 -7.69 -33.64
C HIS A 66 7.74 -6.87 -34.06
N HIS A 67 6.62 -7.52 -34.34
CA HIS A 67 5.32 -6.92 -34.70
C HIS A 67 4.51 -6.43 -33.49
N VAL A 68 5.03 -6.60 -32.27
CA VAL A 68 4.35 -6.23 -31.02
C VAL A 68 4.96 -4.95 -30.44
N GLU A 69 4.15 -3.89 -30.34
CA GLU A 69 4.51 -2.67 -29.62
C GLU A 69 4.03 -2.76 -28.17
N ILE A 70 4.90 -2.50 -27.20
CA ILE A 70 4.59 -2.66 -25.77
C ILE A 70 4.54 -1.29 -25.09
N GLU A 71 3.37 -0.91 -24.62
CA GLU A 71 3.11 0.41 -24.05
C GLU A 71 2.20 0.34 -22.82
N THR A 72 2.18 1.41 -22.03
CA THR A 72 1.07 1.69 -21.09
C THR A 72 0.10 2.70 -21.72
N ALA A 73 -1.13 2.77 -21.22
CA ALA A 73 -2.10 3.79 -21.65
C ALA A 73 -1.54 5.21 -21.46
N HIS A 74 -0.82 5.43 -20.37
CA HIS A 74 -0.15 6.70 -20.08
C HIS A 74 0.97 7.04 -21.07
N SER A 75 1.75 6.07 -21.56
CA SER A 75 2.77 6.36 -22.58
C SER A 75 2.16 6.69 -23.94
N LEU A 76 1.05 6.06 -24.31
CA LEU A 76 0.28 6.43 -25.52
C LEU A 76 -0.25 7.86 -25.39
N ALA A 77 -0.90 8.17 -24.28
CA ALA A 77 -1.43 9.49 -24.00
C ALA A 77 -0.35 10.58 -23.95
N TYR A 78 0.81 10.29 -23.34
CA TYR A 78 1.95 11.19 -23.32
C TYR A 78 2.44 11.54 -24.74
N ARG A 79 2.58 10.53 -25.61
CA ARG A 79 2.98 10.72 -27.01
C ARG A 79 2.00 11.59 -27.78
N ALA A 80 0.69 11.44 -27.54
CA ALA A 80 -0.35 12.16 -28.27
C ALA A 80 -0.62 13.57 -27.73
N VAL A 81 -0.52 13.79 -26.42
CA VAL A 81 -0.97 15.03 -25.76
C VAL A 81 0.19 15.93 -25.33
N VAL A 82 1.30 15.34 -24.86
CA VAL A 82 2.39 16.09 -24.22
C VAL A 82 3.58 16.28 -25.15
N ARG A 83 3.98 15.25 -25.90
CA ARG A 83 5.16 15.32 -26.78
C ARG A 83 4.99 16.43 -27.82
N GLY A 84 5.87 17.42 -27.79
CA GLY A 84 5.85 18.55 -28.72
C GLY A 84 4.78 19.61 -28.41
N SER A 85 4.10 19.54 -27.27
CA SER A 85 3.15 20.57 -26.83
C SER A 85 3.76 21.51 -25.78
N ARG A 86 3.00 22.52 -25.37
CA ARG A 86 3.39 23.50 -24.34
C ARG A 86 3.29 22.98 -22.90
N PHE A 87 2.76 21.77 -22.71
CA PHE A 87 2.48 21.25 -21.38
C PHE A 87 3.77 20.87 -20.65
N ARG A 88 3.89 21.34 -19.41
CA ARG A 88 4.88 20.87 -18.45
C ARG A 88 4.26 19.84 -17.54
N ILE A 89 4.99 18.77 -17.24
CA ILE A 89 4.50 17.69 -16.38
C ILE A 89 4.96 17.94 -14.96
N GLN A 90 3.97 17.92 -14.07
CA GLN A 90 4.16 17.90 -12.65
C GLN A 90 4.69 16.51 -12.23
N GLN A 91 5.88 16.46 -11.62
CA GLN A 91 6.55 15.19 -11.29
C GLN A 91 5.85 14.38 -10.18
N ASN A 92 5.26 15.08 -9.20
CA ASN A 92 4.50 14.51 -8.08
C ASN A 92 3.13 15.18 -8.02
N ASP A 93 2.08 14.51 -7.55
CA ASP A 93 0.75 15.11 -7.42
C ASP A 93 0.78 16.52 -6.79
N LEU A 94 -0.12 17.40 -7.24
CA LEU A 94 -0.25 18.74 -6.67
C LEU A 94 -0.66 18.62 -5.20
N THR A 95 0.13 19.20 -4.31
CA THR A 95 -0.20 19.18 -2.89
C THR A 95 -1.41 20.06 -2.61
N THR A 96 -2.13 19.74 -1.54
CA THR A 96 -3.24 20.57 -1.03
C THR A 96 -2.84 22.04 -0.88
N TYR A 97 -1.63 22.32 -0.40
CA TYR A 97 -1.10 23.68 -0.30
C TYR A 97 -0.98 24.36 -1.69
N GLN A 98 -0.44 23.65 -2.69
CA GLN A 98 -0.32 24.19 -4.05
C GLN A 98 -1.69 24.47 -4.67
N ILE A 99 -2.66 23.57 -4.50
CA ILE A 99 -4.02 23.74 -5.02
C ILE A 99 -4.70 24.96 -4.39
N LYS A 100 -4.57 25.11 -3.06
CA LYS A 100 -5.03 26.30 -2.33
C LYS A 100 -4.47 27.58 -2.94
N GLU A 101 -3.17 27.63 -3.23
CA GLU A 101 -2.52 28.81 -3.81
C GLU A 101 -2.95 29.06 -5.27
N ILE A 102 -2.98 28.01 -6.11
CA ILE A 102 -3.37 28.08 -7.53
C ILE A 102 -4.78 28.63 -7.70
N LEU A 103 -5.69 28.21 -6.82
CA LEU A 103 -7.11 28.57 -6.86
C LEU A 103 -7.45 29.75 -5.93
N ASN A 104 -6.47 30.26 -5.18
CA ASN A 104 -6.65 31.33 -4.20
C ASN A 104 -7.81 31.06 -3.24
N LEU A 105 -7.88 29.84 -2.70
CA LEU A 105 -8.94 29.43 -1.80
C LEU A 105 -8.82 30.18 -0.47
N LYS A 106 -9.97 30.59 0.06
CA LYS A 106 -10.09 31.33 1.33
C LYS A 106 -10.80 30.49 2.38
N PRO A 107 -10.45 30.64 3.68
CA PRO A 107 -11.19 30.00 4.75
C PRO A 107 -12.68 30.38 4.70
N LYS A 108 -13.55 29.40 4.93
CA LYS A 108 -15.01 29.55 4.94
C LYS A 108 -15.62 28.97 6.21
N GLY A 109 -15.98 29.85 7.14
CA GLY A 109 -16.71 29.50 8.38
C GLY A 109 -15.87 28.78 9.43
N GLU A 110 -14.98 27.87 9.01
CA GLU A 110 -14.11 27.07 9.87
C GLU A 110 -12.65 27.33 9.52
N ALA A 111 -11.77 27.31 10.53
CA ALA A 111 -10.33 27.42 10.33
C ALA A 111 -9.82 26.27 9.45
N LEU A 112 -8.88 26.57 8.54
CA LEU A 112 -8.22 25.60 7.65
C LEU A 112 -9.15 24.92 6.63
N SER A 113 -10.41 25.36 6.50
CA SER A 113 -11.37 24.83 5.52
C SER A 113 -10.91 24.99 4.07
N GLU A 114 -10.05 25.97 3.77
CA GLU A 114 -9.41 26.13 2.45
C GLU A 114 -8.50 24.96 2.07
N TYR A 115 -7.87 24.33 3.05
CA TYR A 115 -7.04 23.14 2.83
C TYR A 115 -7.92 21.90 2.68
N VAL A 116 -8.96 21.76 3.50
CA VAL A 116 -9.94 20.66 3.34
C VAL A 116 -10.59 20.71 1.96
N LEU A 117 -11.00 21.91 1.50
CA LEU A 117 -11.49 22.14 0.14
C LEU A 117 -10.47 21.72 -0.92
N ALA A 118 -9.21 22.15 -0.79
CA ALA A 118 -8.15 21.79 -1.73
C ALA A 118 -7.91 20.26 -1.81
N GLY A 119 -7.97 19.55 -0.68
CA GLY A 119 -7.86 18.09 -0.63
C GLY A 119 -8.98 17.41 -1.42
N HIS A 120 -10.23 17.86 -1.22
CA HIS A 120 -11.38 17.34 -1.98
C HIS A 120 -11.33 17.71 -3.47
N ILE A 121 -10.87 18.91 -3.82
CA ILE A 121 -10.66 19.32 -5.21
C ILE A 121 -9.63 18.40 -5.89
N SER A 122 -8.53 18.07 -5.20
CA SER A 122 -7.52 17.12 -5.68
C SER A 122 -8.13 15.74 -5.95
N ARG A 123 -8.90 15.20 -4.97
CA ARG A 123 -9.55 13.88 -5.09
C ARG A 123 -10.63 13.88 -6.19
N CYS A 124 -11.44 14.93 -6.31
CA CYS A 124 -12.46 15.08 -7.35
C CYS A 124 -11.84 15.18 -8.76
N MET A 125 -10.73 15.92 -8.90
CA MET A 125 -9.95 15.97 -10.15
C MET A 125 -9.43 14.58 -10.54
N ARG A 126 -8.84 13.83 -9.60
CA ARG A 126 -8.33 12.47 -9.86
C ARG A 126 -9.47 11.51 -10.24
N LEU A 127 -10.63 11.62 -9.59
CA LEU A 127 -11.84 10.85 -9.95
C LEU A 127 -12.27 11.16 -11.39
N PHE A 128 -12.38 12.45 -11.76
CA PHE A 128 -12.71 12.85 -13.12
C PHE A 128 -11.74 12.30 -14.15
N CYS A 129 -10.45 12.40 -13.87
CA CYS A 129 -9.43 11.97 -14.82
C CYS A 129 -9.38 10.45 -15.02
N ASN A 130 -9.86 9.68 -14.05
CA ASN A 130 -9.93 8.22 -14.13
C ASN A 130 -11.32 7.70 -14.54
N SER A 131 -12.35 8.53 -14.60
CA SER A 131 -13.69 8.14 -15.05
C SER A 131 -13.83 8.18 -16.58
N SER A 132 -14.90 7.56 -17.11
CA SER A 132 -15.31 7.67 -18.52
C SER A 132 -16.11 8.94 -18.82
N GLU A 133 -16.48 9.72 -17.80
CA GLU A 133 -17.37 10.89 -17.93
C GLU A 133 -16.76 12.02 -18.75
N SER A 134 -17.54 12.67 -19.60
CA SER A 134 -17.06 13.77 -20.44
C SER A 134 -16.87 15.09 -19.69
N LYS A 135 -17.60 15.28 -18.58
CA LYS A 135 -17.65 16.52 -17.80
C LYS A 135 -17.63 16.22 -16.30
N VAL A 136 -16.96 17.07 -15.53
CA VAL A 136 -16.85 16.95 -14.06
C VAL A 136 -18.22 16.91 -13.38
N GLN A 137 -19.20 17.63 -13.91
CA GLN A 137 -20.56 17.68 -13.34
C GLN A 137 -21.36 16.39 -13.47
N GLN A 138 -20.89 15.43 -14.28
CA GLN A 138 -21.51 14.11 -14.40
C GLN A 138 -21.05 13.15 -13.30
N LEU A 139 -20.04 13.54 -12.52
CA LEU A 139 -19.57 12.74 -11.40
C LEU A 139 -20.53 12.80 -10.22
N ASP A 140 -20.72 11.65 -9.58
CA ASP A 140 -21.18 11.57 -8.20
C ASP A 140 -19.98 11.51 -7.27
N TYR A 141 -19.37 12.68 -6.99
CA TYR A 141 -18.22 12.72 -6.10
C TYR A 141 -18.59 12.35 -4.66
N LEU A 142 -19.81 12.69 -4.22
CA LEU A 142 -20.27 12.48 -2.85
C LEU A 142 -20.36 10.98 -2.52
N ALA A 143 -20.81 10.15 -3.48
CA ALA A 143 -20.83 8.69 -3.32
C ALA A 143 -19.44 8.07 -3.10
N THR A 144 -18.36 8.78 -3.43
CA THR A 144 -16.99 8.28 -3.23
C THR A 144 -16.37 8.69 -1.90
N VAL A 145 -17.03 9.53 -1.11
CA VAL A 145 -16.49 10.07 0.14
C VAL A 145 -16.91 9.16 1.30
N SER A 146 -15.95 8.76 2.12
CA SER A 146 -16.17 7.91 3.27
C SER A 146 -15.88 8.68 4.57
N GLY A 147 -16.58 8.31 5.65
CA GLY A 147 -16.48 8.99 6.94
C GLY A 147 -17.44 10.16 7.09
N ASP A 148 -18.11 10.23 8.24
CA ASP A 148 -19.22 11.15 8.47
C ASP A 148 -18.81 12.63 8.37
N GLU A 149 -17.66 13.00 8.94
CA GLU A 149 -17.16 14.38 8.89
C GLU A 149 -16.79 14.84 7.49
N ALA A 150 -16.12 13.97 6.72
CA ALA A 150 -15.76 14.24 5.35
C ALA A 150 -17.00 14.34 4.46
N TYR A 151 -17.98 13.44 4.66
CA TYR A 151 -19.24 13.43 3.93
C TYR A 151 -20.02 14.73 4.16
N GLU A 152 -20.21 15.14 5.42
CA GLU A 152 -20.94 16.37 5.74
C GLU A 152 -20.21 17.62 5.23
N PHE A 153 -18.87 17.64 5.29
CA PHE A 153 -18.09 18.72 4.69
C PHE A 153 -18.30 18.81 3.18
N VAL A 154 -18.18 17.68 2.46
CA VAL A 154 -18.34 17.65 0.99
C VAL A 154 -19.75 18.01 0.59
N LYS A 155 -20.76 17.49 1.29
CA LYS A 155 -22.17 17.81 1.04
C LYS A 155 -22.45 19.31 1.17
N LYS A 156 -21.89 19.96 2.21
CA LYS A 156 -22.01 21.41 2.43
C LYS A 156 -21.30 22.24 1.35
N HIS A 157 -20.21 21.73 0.79
CA HIS A 157 -19.34 22.46 -0.14
C HIS A 157 -19.33 21.89 -1.59
N TYR A 158 -20.31 21.06 -1.95
CA TYR A 158 -20.28 20.24 -3.17
C TYR A 158 -20.12 21.08 -4.45
N ASP A 159 -20.97 22.08 -4.64
CA ASP A 159 -20.95 22.94 -5.84
C ASP A 159 -19.63 23.69 -5.98
N GLU A 160 -19.03 24.10 -4.87
CA GLU A 160 -17.73 24.75 -4.85
C GLU A 160 -16.61 23.78 -5.24
N ILE A 161 -16.61 22.56 -4.70
CA ILE A 161 -15.64 21.52 -5.06
C ILE A 161 -15.69 21.25 -6.57
N ILE A 162 -16.89 21.09 -7.13
CA ILE A 162 -17.09 20.87 -8.58
C ILE A 162 -16.63 22.08 -9.39
N HIS A 163 -17.00 23.30 -8.98
CA HIS A 163 -16.60 24.53 -9.68
C HIS A 163 -15.08 24.72 -9.69
N GLN A 164 -14.44 24.57 -8.52
CA GLN A 164 -13.01 24.75 -8.35
C GLN A 164 -12.19 23.66 -9.05
N THR A 165 -12.70 22.41 -9.06
CA THR A 165 -12.10 21.31 -9.84
C THR A 165 -12.08 21.65 -11.33
N ARG A 166 -13.18 22.19 -11.87
CA ARG A 166 -13.24 22.65 -13.27
C ARG A 166 -12.27 23.79 -13.54
N LEU A 167 -12.13 24.74 -12.61
CA LEU A 167 -11.19 25.84 -12.75
C LEU A 167 -9.75 25.33 -12.78
N LEU A 168 -9.38 24.41 -11.89
CA LEU A 168 -8.06 23.77 -11.86
C LEU A 168 -7.74 23.06 -13.18
N LEU A 169 -8.65 22.21 -13.66
CA LEU A 169 -8.53 21.52 -14.95
C LEU A 169 -8.42 22.50 -16.12
N ALA A 170 -9.16 23.61 -16.09
CA ALA A 170 -9.09 24.64 -17.12
C ALA A 170 -7.73 25.36 -17.11
N LYS A 171 -7.16 25.64 -15.93
CA LYS A 171 -5.80 26.18 -15.79
C LYS A 171 -4.75 25.22 -16.34
N MET A 172 -4.86 23.92 -16.03
CA MET A 172 -4.02 22.86 -16.61
C MET A 172 -4.12 22.85 -18.14
N ASN A 173 -5.33 22.88 -18.70
CA ASN A 173 -5.55 22.87 -20.15
C ASN A 173 -4.98 24.12 -20.86
N ARG A 174 -5.00 25.27 -20.19
CA ARG A 174 -4.39 26.51 -20.69
C ARG A 174 -2.86 26.54 -20.54
N GLY A 175 -2.28 25.60 -19.79
CA GLY A 175 -0.84 25.55 -19.51
C GLY A 175 -0.39 26.60 -18.48
N GLU A 176 -1.33 27.13 -17.69
CA GLU A 176 -1.02 28.06 -16.59
C GLU A 176 -0.38 27.35 -15.39
N VAL A 177 -0.69 26.06 -15.24
CA VAL A 177 -0.15 25.17 -14.21
C VAL A 177 0.32 23.88 -14.87
N ASP A 178 1.29 23.23 -14.25
CA ASP A 178 1.81 21.97 -14.72
C ASP A 178 0.73 20.88 -14.61
N ILE A 179 0.68 19.99 -15.60
CA ILE A 179 -0.35 18.96 -15.72
C ILE A 179 0.10 17.67 -15.03
N THR A 180 -0.86 16.92 -14.50
CA THR A 180 -0.62 15.59 -13.91
C THR A 180 -0.63 14.48 -14.96
N HIS A 181 -0.19 13.29 -14.56
CA HIS A 181 -0.25 12.10 -15.42
C HIS A 181 -1.69 11.72 -15.80
N ASP A 182 -2.59 11.76 -14.82
CA ASP A 182 -4.02 11.47 -15.01
C ASP A 182 -4.68 12.51 -15.93
N PHE A 183 -4.27 13.78 -15.85
CA PHE A 183 -4.83 14.84 -16.70
C PHE A 183 -4.61 14.58 -18.19
N TYR A 184 -3.38 14.26 -18.61
CA TYR A 184 -3.14 14.01 -20.03
C TYR A 184 -3.76 12.69 -20.49
N LEU A 185 -3.88 11.68 -19.61
CA LEU A 185 -4.61 10.45 -19.93
C LEU A 185 -6.09 10.76 -20.17
N LYS A 186 -6.70 11.56 -19.30
CA LYS A 186 -8.08 12.02 -19.48
C LYS A 186 -8.25 12.79 -20.78
N LYS A 187 -7.35 13.73 -21.06
CA LYS A 187 -7.37 14.48 -22.31
C LYS A 187 -7.24 13.59 -23.54
N PHE A 188 -6.39 12.56 -23.47
CA PHE A 188 -6.27 11.57 -24.53
C PHE A 188 -7.56 10.77 -24.71
N GLN A 189 -8.19 10.30 -23.62
CA GLN A 189 -9.50 9.63 -23.67
C GLN A 189 -10.58 10.51 -24.30
N LEU A 190 -10.66 11.79 -23.91
CA LEU A 190 -11.62 12.76 -24.46
C LEU A 190 -11.37 13.13 -25.93
N HIS A 191 -10.17 12.86 -26.47
CA HIS A 191 -9.90 13.01 -27.91
C HIS A 191 -10.38 11.81 -28.74
N GLU A 192 -10.92 10.77 -28.11
CA GLU A 192 -11.48 9.58 -28.78
C GLU A 192 -10.51 8.94 -29.78
N PRO A 193 -9.31 8.52 -29.33
CA PRO A 193 -8.24 8.12 -30.23
C PRO A 193 -8.55 6.79 -30.91
N ILE A 194 -8.21 6.69 -32.19
CA ILE A 194 -8.18 5.43 -32.94
C ILE A 194 -6.73 4.97 -33.00
N LEU A 195 -6.43 3.83 -32.38
CA LEU A 195 -5.09 3.26 -32.27
C LEU A 195 -4.79 2.41 -33.52
N PRO A 196 -3.68 2.65 -34.24
CA PRO A 196 -3.40 2.02 -35.52
C PRO A 196 -2.78 0.61 -35.35
N TYR A 197 -3.55 -0.31 -34.76
CA TYR A 197 -3.20 -1.70 -34.51
C TYR A 197 -4.38 -2.61 -34.87
N ASP A 198 -4.08 -3.82 -35.32
CA ASP A 198 -5.09 -4.83 -35.69
C ASP A 198 -5.56 -5.62 -34.46
N CYS A 199 -4.72 -5.69 -33.42
CA CYS A 199 -5.02 -6.38 -32.18
C CYS A 199 -4.43 -5.64 -30.98
N ILE A 200 -5.17 -5.61 -29.87
CA ILE A 200 -4.78 -4.98 -28.61
C ILE A 200 -4.90 -6.01 -27.49
N LEU A 201 -3.78 -6.28 -26.82
CA LEU A 201 -3.68 -7.19 -25.68
C LEU A 201 -3.55 -6.38 -24.40
N PHE A 202 -4.57 -6.36 -23.55
CA PHE A 202 -4.57 -5.62 -22.29
C PHE A 202 -4.27 -6.57 -21.11
N ASP A 203 -3.06 -6.48 -20.55
CA ASP A 203 -2.61 -7.25 -19.39
C ASP A 203 -2.89 -6.51 -18.06
N GLU A 204 -3.19 -7.30 -17.02
CA GLU A 204 -3.71 -6.84 -15.72
C GLU A 204 -4.96 -5.97 -15.86
N GLY A 205 -5.84 -6.35 -16.79
CA GLY A 205 -7.04 -5.60 -17.15
C GLY A 205 -7.99 -5.34 -15.99
N GLN A 206 -7.99 -6.18 -14.94
CA GLN A 206 -8.84 -5.99 -13.75
C GLN A 206 -8.59 -4.66 -13.03
N ASP A 207 -7.42 -4.05 -13.18
CA ASP A 207 -7.05 -2.82 -12.49
C ASP A 207 -7.22 -1.56 -13.35
N ALA A 208 -7.70 -1.71 -14.60
CA ALA A 208 -7.92 -0.58 -15.48
C ALA A 208 -8.92 0.42 -14.86
N SER A 209 -8.62 1.71 -14.99
CA SER A 209 -9.60 2.75 -14.68
C SER A 209 -10.64 2.83 -15.81
N PRO A 210 -11.86 3.33 -15.52
CA PRO A 210 -12.88 3.54 -16.55
C PRO A 210 -12.38 4.32 -17.78
N ALA A 211 -11.50 5.31 -17.60
CA ALA A 211 -10.88 6.05 -18.70
C ALA A 211 -10.00 5.16 -19.61
N MET A 212 -9.20 4.25 -19.02
CA MET A 212 -8.38 3.32 -19.80
C MET A 212 -9.23 2.29 -20.53
N LEU A 213 -10.26 1.76 -19.84
CA LEU A 213 -11.16 0.79 -20.42
C LEU A 213 -11.96 1.40 -21.58
N ASP A 214 -12.41 2.65 -21.46
CA ASP A 214 -13.09 3.37 -22.53
C ASP A 214 -12.21 3.54 -23.78
N ILE A 215 -10.92 3.91 -23.62
CA ILE A 215 -9.96 3.95 -24.74
C ILE A 215 -9.88 2.58 -25.42
N PHE A 216 -9.74 1.50 -24.65
CA PHE A 216 -9.62 0.14 -25.17
C PHE A 216 -10.90 -0.33 -25.89
N LEU A 217 -12.08 -0.07 -25.32
CA LEU A 217 -13.36 -0.49 -25.87
C LEU A 217 -13.82 0.31 -27.09
N ARG A 218 -13.23 1.48 -27.36
CA ARG A 218 -13.51 2.23 -28.59
C ARG A 218 -12.75 1.72 -29.83
N GLN A 219 -11.82 0.78 -29.65
CA GLN A 219 -11.04 0.22 -30.77
C GLN A 219 -11.82 -0.92 -31.46
N ASP A 220 -12.98 -0.59 -32.01
CA ASP A 220 -13.91 -1.55 -32.64
C ASP A 220 -13.35 -2.18 -33.92
N HIS A 221 -12.43 -1.50 -34.61
CA HIS A 221 -11.69 -1.99 -35.76
C HIS A 221 -10.65 -3.07 -35.42
N ALA A 222 -10.29 -3.23 -34.14
CA ALA A 222 -9.24 -4.12 -33.68
C ALA A 222 -9.78 -5.30 -32.86
N ILE A 223 -9.06 -6.43 -32.90
CA ILE A 223 -9.28 -7.55 -31.99
C ILE A 223 -8.84 -7.14 -30.59
N ARG A 224 -9.73 -7.25 -29.62
CA ARG A 224 -9.48 -6.85 -28.23
C ARG A 224 -9.41 -8.07 -27.33
N VAL A 225 -8.25 -8.26 -26.71
CA VAL A 225 -7.99 -9.31 -25.74
C VAL A 225 -7.71 -8.66 -24.39
N ILE A 226 -8.49 -8.95 -23.37
CA ILE A 226 -8.23 -8.48 -22.01
C ILE A 226 -7.99 -9.68 -21.09
N VAL A 227 -6.91 -9.63 -20.32
CA VAL A 227 -6.54 -10.69 -19.38
C VAL A 227 -6.30 -10.10 -18.00
N GLY A 228 -6.71 -10.85 -16.98
CA GLY A 228 -6.52 -10.41 -15.61
C GLY A 228 -7.01 -11.43 -14.60
N ASP A 229 -6.92 -11.08 -13.32
CA ASP A 229 -7.43 -11.87 -12.20
C ASP A 229 -8.47 -11.05 -11.45
N THR A 230 -9.75 -11.39 -11.60
CA THR A 230 -10.88 -10.72 -10.93
C THR A 230 -10.72 -10.66 -9.40
N HIS A 231 -10.01 -11.61 -8.80
CA HIS A 231 -9.74 -11.66 -7.36
C HIS A 231 -8.48 -10.90 -6.94
N GLN A 232 -7.70 -10.35 -7.88
CA GLN A 232 -6.57 -9.47 -7.58
C GLN A 232 -6.86 -7.98 -7.77
N GLN A 233 -8.08 -7.55 -8.09
CA GLN A 233 -8.41 -6.12 -8.15
C GLN A 233 -8.25 -5.48 -6.76
N ILE A 234 -7.24 -4.61 -6.60
CA ILE A 234 -6.91 -3.94 -5.33
C ILE A 234 -6.49 -2.46 -5.51
N TYR A 235 -6.87 -1.83 -6.63
CA TYR A 235 -6.58 -0.42 -6.89
C TYR A 235 -7.85 0.44 -6.92
N ARG A 236 -8.90 0.08 -6.16
CA ARG A 236 -10.15 0.86 -6.10
C ARG A 236 -9.91 2.27 -5.58
N TRP A 237 -8.94 2.44 -4.68
CA TRP A 237 -8.47 3.76 -4.22
C TRP A 237 -7.94 4.68 -5.36
N ARG A 238 -7.59 4.12 -6.52
CA ARG A 238 -7.28 4.84 -7.77
C ARG A 238 -8.44 4.86 -8.76
N PHE A 239 -9.65 4.62 -8.28
CA PHE A 239 -10.88 4.57 -9.08
C PHE A 239 -10.87 3.45 -10.14
N ALA A 240 -10.07 2.40 -9.95
CA ALA A 240 -10.14 1.20 -10.77
C ALA A 240 -11.45 0.44 -10.50
N ILE A 241 -12.13 0.02 -11.57
CA ILE A 241 -13.34 -0.80 -11.51
C ILE A 241 -13.01 -2.25 -11.88
N ASN A 242 -13.89 -3.21 -11.58
CA ASN A 242 -13.70 -4.60 -12.00
C ASN A 242 -13.89 -4.71 -13.53
N SER A 243 -12.89 -4.26 -14.27
CA SER A 243 -13.00 -4.00 -15.71
C SER A 243 -13.21 -5.28 -16.52
N LEU A 244 -12.86 -6.45 -15.97
CA LEU A 244 -13.18 -7.75 -16.56
C LEU A 244 -14.68 -8.04 -16.54
N GLU A 245 -15.41 -7.57 -15.53
CA GLU A 245 -16.88 -7.70 -15.46
C GLU A 245 -17.61 -6.64 -16.29
N GLN A 246 -16.88 -5.71 -16.93
CA GLN A 246 -17.47 -4.67 -17.78
C GLN A 246 -17.47 -5.04 -19.28
N VAL A 247 -16.98 -6.23 -19.63
CA VAL A 247 -16.83 -6.68 -21.02
C VAL A 247 -17.58 -7.99 -21.28
N ASP A 248 -18.83 -8.07 -20.83
CA ASP A 248 -19.65 -9.29 -20.91
C ASP A 248 -19.97 -9.75 -22.34
N SER A 249 -19.80 -8.88 -23.33
CA SER A 249 -19.92 -9.24 -24.75
C SER A 249 -18.73 -10.05 -25.28
N PHE A 250 -17.62 -10.12 -24.54
CA PHE A 250 -16.42 -10.83 -24.96
C PHE A 250 -16.52 -12.30 -24.59
N LYS A 251 -15.93 -13.18 -25.40
CA LYS A 251 -15.94 -14.62 -25.09
C LYS A 251 -15.03 -14.93 -23.91
N ASP A 252 -15.56 -15.65 -22.93
CA ASP A 252 -14.83 -16.07 -21.73
C ASP A 252 -13.83 -17.20 -21.99
N TYR A 253 -12.64 -17.04 -21.44
CA TYR A 253 -11.62 -18.06 -21.29
C TYR A 253 -11.06 -18.01 -19.87
N TYR A 254 -10.54 -19.14 -19.40
CA TYR A 254 -10.04 -19.28 -18.04
C TYR A 254 -8.62 -19.83 -18.04
N LEU A 255 -7.81 -19.36 -17.09
CA LEU A 255 -6.51 -19.95 -16.75
C LEU A 255 -6.53 -20.35 -15.28
N THR A 256 -6.83 -21.62 -15.00
CA THR A 256 -7.09 -22.13 -13.64
C THR A 256 -5.86 -22.73 -12.97
N GLN A 257 -4.83 -23.07 -13.74
CA GLN A 257 -3.60 -23.66 -13.21
C GLN A 257 -2.61 -22.59 -12.75
N SER A 258 -2.18 -22.65 -11.49
CA SER A 258 -1.13 -21.79 -10.93
C SER A 258 0.22 -22.52 -10.90
N PHE A 259 1.19 -22.02 -11.65
CA PHE A 259 2.59 -22.50 -11.61
C PHE A 259 3.36 -21.96 -10.40
N ARG A 260 2.78 -20.98 -9.69
CA ARG A 260 3.35 -20.38 -8.48
C ARG A 260 2.96 -21.16 -7.23
N LEU A 261 1.67 -21.44 -7.07
CA LEU A 261 1.13 -22.04 -5.85
C LEU A 261 1.25 -23.56 -5.91
N ASN A 262 1.61 -24.19 -4.79
CA ASN A 262 1.36 -25.61 -4.60
C ASN A 262 -0.12 -25.86 -4.22
N THR A 263 -0.53 -27.14 -4.19
CA THR A 263 -1.91 -27.54 -3.89
C THR A 263 -2.43 -27.06 -2.52
N HIS A 264 -1.57 -26.91 -1.52
CA HIS A 264 -2.00 -26.45 -0.19
C HIS A 264 -2.25 -24.95 -0.17
N LEU A 265 -1.33 -24.17 -0.76
CA LEU A 265 -1.47 -22.72 -0.88
C LEU A 265 -2.65 -22.34 -1.78
N SER A 266 -2.90 -23.11 -2.85
CA SER A 266 -4.05 -22.85 -3.73
C SER A 266 -5.38 -23.06 -3.01
N LYS A 267 -5.53 -24.15 -2.24
CA LYS A 267 -6.73 -24.39 -1.43
C LYS A 267 -6.98 -23.30 -0.40
N LEU A 268 -5.93 -22.80 0.27
CA LEU A 268 -6.08 -21.67 1.19
C LEU A 268 -6.52 -20.41 0.44
N ALA A 269 -5.95 -20.14 -0.73
CA ALA A 269 -6.32 -18.99 -1.54
C ALA A 269 -7.78 -19.06 -2.02
N GLU A 270 -8.26 -20.23 -2.44
CA GLU A 270 -9.68 -20.48 -2.75
C GLU A 270 -10.57 -20.23 -1.53
N ALA A 271 -10.20 -20.77 -0.37
CA ALA A 271 -10.97 -20.61 0.86
C ALA A 271 -11.07 -19.15 1.33
N VAL A 272 -10.04 -18.32 1.08
CA VAL A 272 -10.12 -16.87 1.31
C VAL A 272 -11.14 -16.21 0.38
N ILE A 273 -11.16 -16.58 -0.91
CA ILE A 273 -12.14 -16.03 -1.85
C ILE A 273 -13.57 -16.43 -1.48
N HIS A 274 -13.77 -17.61 -0.89
CA HIS A 274 -15.10 -18.09 -0.47
C HIS A 274 -15.82 -17.15 0.49
N TYR A 275 -15.13 -16.26 1.20
CA TYR A 275 -15.77 -15.21 2.00
C TYR A 275 -16.76 -14.35 1.19
N LYS A 276 -16.53 -14.21 -0.12
CA LYS A 276 -17.43 -13.47 -1.01
C LYS A 276 -18.79 -14.16 -1.18
N PHE A 277 -18.94 -15.46 -0.87
CA PHE A 277 -20.24 -16.14 -0.94
C PHE A 277 -21.29 -15.55 0.02
N LEU A 278 -20.87 -14.75 1.01
CA LEU A 278 -21.79 -13.99 1.86
C LEU A 278 -22.65 -13.00 1.08
N PHE A 279 -22.16 -12.48 -0.05
CA PHE A 279 -22.83 -11.44 -0.84
C PHE A 279 -22.77 -11.65 -2.35
N ALA A 280 -22.17 -12.75 -2.83
CA ALA A 280 -22.11 -13.14 -4.23
C ALA A 280 -22.55 -14.59 -4.41
N SER A 281 -23.50 -14.83 -5.32
CA SER A 281 -24.10 -16.16 -5.52
C SER A 281 -23.40 -17.02 -6.58
N ASN A 282 -22.66 -16.41 -7.52
CA ASN A 282 -22.09 -17.09 -8.68
C ASN A 282 -20.58 -16.84 -8.80
N LEU A 283 -19.80 -17.33 -7.84
CA LEU A 283 -18.34 -17.24 -7.88
C LEU A 283 -17.77 -18.46 -8.62
N ASN A 284 -17.14 -18.24 -9.77
CA ASN A 284 -16.39 -19.29 -10.47
C ASN A 284 -14.95 -19.33 -9.94
N ILE A 285 -14.69 -20.22 -8.98
CA ILE A 285 -13.40 -20.32 -8.29
C ILE A 285 -12.81 -21.70 -8.57
N ASN A 286 -11.71 -21.72 -9.32
CA ASN A 286 -10.93 -22.94 -9.54
C ASN A 286 -9.45 -22.57 -9.67
N ILE A 287 -8.66 -22.91 -8.66
CA ILE A 287 -7.23 -22.64 -8.55
C ILE A 287 -6.48 -23.96 -8.34
N ALA A 288 -6.03 -24.54 -9.45
CA ALA A 288 -5.19 -25.72 -9.42
C ALA A 288 -3.72 -25.35 -9.18
N GLY A 289 -3.23 -25.47 -7.95
CA GLY A 289 -1.82 -25.25 -7.62
C GLY A 289 -0.92 -26.40 -8.10
N VAL A 290 -0.07 -26.12 -9.09
CA VAL A 290 0.90 -27.07 -9.70
C VAL A 290 2.36 -26.69 -9.47
N GLY A 291 2.61 -25.62 -8.71
CA GLY A 291 3.95 -25.15 -8.32
C GLY A 291 4.69 -26.16 -7.44
N LYS A 292 5.98 -26.36 -7.71
CA LYS A 292 6.87 -27.31 -7.01
C LYS A 292 8.10 -26.63 -6.41
N HIS A 293 7.94 -25.40 -5.95
CA HIS A 293 9.03 -24.59 -5.41
C HIS A 293 9.51 -25.13 -4.06
N ARG A 294 10.82 -25.11 -3.83
CA ARG A 294 11.45 -25.56 -2.55
C ARG A 294 12.39 -24.53 -1.94
N ASN A 295 12.63 -23.42 -2.65
CA ASN A 295 13.56 -22.39 -2.22
C ASN A 295 12.96 -21.59 -1.04
N THR A 296 13.82 -21.01 -0.20
CA THR A 296 13.44 -20.20 0.99
C THR A 296 14.36 -18.99 1.15
N LYS A 297 15.00 -18.54 0.05
CA LYS A 297 16.02 -17.49 0.09
C LYS A 297 15.37 -16.11 0.24
N VAL A 298 14.36 -15.84 -0.57
CA VAL A 298 13.71 -14.52 -0.56
C VAL A 298 12.53 -14.55 0.40
N LYS A 299 12.69 -13.88 1.54
CA LYS A 299 11.67 -13.80 2.59
C LYS A 299 11.03 -12.42 2.61
N ALA A 300 9.70 -12.37 2.70
CA ALA A 300 8.97 -11.13 2.80
C ALA A 300 7.95 -11.14 3.95
N THR A 301 7.77 -10.00 4.59
CA THR A 301 6.68 -9.68 5.50
C THR A 301 5.72 -8.74 4.77
N ILE A 302 4.47 -9.16 4.64
CA ILE A 302 3.43 -8.43 3.89
C ILE A 302 2.36 -7.95 4.88
N GLY A 303 2.05 -6.66 4.83
CA GLY A 303 1.03 -6.02 5.65
C GLY A 303 0.01 -5.22 4.83
N ARG A 304 -1.11 -4.87 5.47
CA ARG A 304 -2.13 -3.99 4.89
C ARG A 304 -1.69 -2.52 4.96
N THR A 305 -1.04 -2.13 6.05
CA THR A 305 -0.68 -0.74 6.36
C THR A 305 0.83 -0.52 6.47
N ASN A 306 1.27 0.72 6.19
CA ASN A 306 2.67 1.12 6.39
C ASN A 306 3.06 1.08 7.88
N LEU A 307 2.15 1.47 8.78
CA LEU A 307 2.38 1.44 10.23
C LEU A 307 2.69 0.02 10.71
N ALA A 308 1.86 -0.97 10.38
CA ALA A 308 2.07 -2.34 10.85
C ALA A 308 3.43 -2.89 10.38
N LEU A 309 3.85 -2.57 9.15
CA LEU A 309 5.15 -2.95 8.62
C LEU A 309 6.30 -2.27 9.33
N LEU A 310 6.22 -0.96 9.57
CA LEU A 310 7.26 -0.23 10.30
C LEU A 310 7.39 -0.72 11.73
N VAL A 311 6.26 -0.96 12.42
CA VAL A 311 6.23 -1.56 13.76
C VAL A 311 6.93 -2.91 13.73
N LYS A 312 6.52 -3.81 12.82
CA LYS A 312 7.11 -5.14 12.75
C LYS A 312 8.61 -5.09 12.43
N ALA A 313 9.03 -4.21 11.54
CA ALA A 313 10.43 -4.04 11.19
C ALA A 313 11.24 -3.54 12.40
N ILE A 314 10.73 -2.57 13.15
CA ILE A 314 11.35 -2.08 14.40
C ILE A 314 11.47 -3.21 15.42
N ASP A 315 10.40 -3.98 15.64
CA ASP A 315 10.37 -5.07 16.61
C ASP A 315 11.42 -6.15 16.24
N MET A 316 11.46 -6.57 14.97
CA MET A 316 12.39 -7.60 14.51
C MET A 316 13.85 -7.14 14.53
N LEU A 317 14.13 -5.90 14.13
CA LEU A 317 15.49 -5.39 13.95
C LEU A 317 16.08 -4.77 15.22
N VAL A 318 15.31 -3.92 15.91
CA VAL A 318 15.80 -3.14 17.05
C VAL A 318 15.51 -3.83 18.38
N GLU A 319 14.30 -4.39 18.55
CA GLU A 319 13.88 -4.92 19.85
C GLU A 319 14.33 -6.36 20.06
N ASN A 320 14.19 -7.22 19.05
CA ASN A 320 14.50 -8.64 19.14
C ASN A 320 15.86 -9.02 18.53
N GLY A 321 16.38 -8.22 17.59
CA GLY A 321 17.63 -8.53 16.87
C GLY A 321 17.55 -9.81 16.03
N GLU A 322 16.36 -10.12 15.49
CA GLU A 322 16.10 -11.31 14.66
C GLU A 322 16.67 -11.18 13.24
N ILE A 323 16.83 -9.94 12.76
CA ILE A 323 17.27 -9.59 11.41
C ILE A 323 18.26 -8.43 11.47
N GLU A 324 19.18 -8.37 10.52
CA GLU A 324 20.16 -7.30 10.42
C GLU A 324 19.93 -6.44 9.17
N ASN A 325 19.73 -7.07 8.01
CA ASN A 325 19.57 -6.36 6.75
C ASN A 325 18.12 -6.39 6.28
N VAL A 326 17.54 -5.21 6.05
CA VAL A 326 16.14 -5.07 5.65
C VAL A 326 16.00 -4.43 4.29
N TYR A 327 14.95 -4.79 3.57
CA TYR A 327 14.57 -4.12 2.35
C TYR A 327 13.09 -3.75 2.41
N PHE A 328 12.74 -2.51 2.07
CA PHE A 328 11.35 -2.08 1.94
C PHE A 328 11.03 -2.00 0.46
N GLU A 329 9.93 -2.63 0.01
CA GLU A 329 9.53 -2.55 -1.39
C GLU A 329 9.15 -1.11 -1.78
N GLY A 330 9.68 -0.67 -2.91
CA GLY A 330 9.59 0.73 -3.31
C GLY A 330 10.55 1.62 -2.49
N ASN A 331 10.39 2.94 -2.60
CA ASN A 331 11.29 3.84 -1.89
C ASN A 331 10.94 3.85 -0.39
N PHE A 332 11.93 3.70 0.50
CA PHE A 332 11.74 3.84 1.96
C PHE A 332 11.07 5.18 2.35
N SER A 333 11.29 6.25 1.57
CA SER A 333 10.58 7.52 1.75
C SER A 333 9.06 7.34 1.71
N SER A 334 8.54 6.42 0.91
CA SER A 334 7.11 6.19 0.78
C SER A 334 6.44 5.58 2.04
N TYR A 335 7.23 5.17 3.03
CA TYR A 335 6.77 4.76 4.36
C TYR A 335 6.84 5.89 5.39
N THR A 336 7.47 7.01 5.04
CA THR A 336 7.80 8.12 5.97
C THR A 336 7.26 9.47 5.52
N TYR A 337 6.51 9.52 4.41
CA TYR A 337 5.88 10.72 3.85
C TYR A 337 4.44 10.41 3.43
N ALA A 338 3.52 11.34 3.64
CA ALA A 338 2.15 11.31 3.12
C ALA A 338 2.09 11.87 1.69
N GLN A 339 1.00 11.59 0.96
CA GLN A 339 0.78 12.07 -0.42
C GLN A 339 0.95 13.59 -0.58
N ASP A 340 0.50 14.38 0.40
CA ASP A 340 0.59 15.85 0.38
C ASP A 340 1.99 16.40 0.73
N GLY A 341 2.99 15.52 0.92
CA GLY A 341 4.39 15.89 1.15
C GLY A 341 4.78 16.02 2.62
N GLY A 342 3.82 15.96 3.54
CA GLY A 342 4.07 15.94 4.98
C GLY A 342 4.88 14.73 5.40
N SER A 343 6.05 14.94 6.01
CA SER A 343 6.89 13.85 6.49
C SER A 343 6.55 13.45 7.93
N ILE A 344 6.94 12.24 8.29
CA ILE A 344 6.89 11.75 9.67
C ILE A 344 7.64 12.67 10.65
N TYR A 345 8.68 13.37 10.18
CA TYR A 345 9.44 14.31 10.99
C TYR A 345 8.72 15.67 11.14
N ASP A 346 7.91 16.07 10.16
CA ASP A 346 7.06 17.26 10.25
C ASP A 346 5.98 17.05 11.31
N VAL A 347 5.30 15.89 11.26
CA VAL A 347 4.30 15.50 12.26
C VAL A 347 4.95 15.32 13.64
N LEU A 348 6.13 14.72 13.73
CA LEU A 348 6.87 14.62 14.99
C LEU A 348 7.27 15.99 15.55
N SER A 349 7.63 16.93 14.68
CA SER A 349 7.98 18.30 15.11
C SER A 349 6.74 19.02 15.63
N LEU A 350 5.58 18.88 14.98
CA LEU A 350 4.31 19.38 15.49
C LEU A 350 3.93 18.75 16.84
N TYR A 351 4.10 17.43 16.97
CA TYR A 351 3.84 16.68 18.22
C TYR A 351 4.70 17.15 19.40
N ASN A 352 5.94 17.59 19.14
CA ASN A 352 6.84 18.12 20.18
C ASN A 352 6.75 19.65 20.34
N ASP A 353 5.76 20.30 19.72
CA ASP A 353 5.60 21.77 19.69
C ASP A 353 6.84 22.52 19.15
N TYR A 354 7.57 21.88 18.23
CA TYR A 354 8.77 22.44 17.59
C TYR A 354 8.45 22.95 16.18
N LYS A 355 7.69 24.04 16.08
CA LYS A 355 7.21 24.59 14.79
C LYS A 355 8.32 24.99 13.82
N GLN A 356 9.49 25.40 14.31
CA GLN A 356 10.64 25.76 13.48
C GLN A 356 11.22 24.57 12.69
N GLY A 357 11.01 23.34 13.17
CA GLY A 357 11.46 22.11 12.52
C GLY A 357 10.57 21.62 11.38
N ILE A 358 9.34 22.16 11.27
CA ILE A 358 8.34 21.71 10.29
C ILE A 358 8.66 22.33 8.94
N ARG A 359 8.98 21.51 7.93
CA ARG A 359 9.27 21.92 6.55
C ARG A 359 8.02 22.01 5.71
N ASP A 360 7.10 21.06 5.88
CA ASP A 360 5.86 21.04 5.13
C ASP A 360 4.97 22.23 5.48
N LYS A 361 4.44 22.91 4.45
CA LYS A 361 3.72 24.17 4.63
C LYS A 361 2.31 23.96 5.20
N LEU A 362 1.66 22.86 4.84
CA LEU A 362 0.34 22.52 5.36
C LEU A 362 0.46 22.17 6.85
N ILE A 363 1.34 21.25 7.23
CA ILE A 363 1.57 20.86 8.63
C ILE A 363 2.02 22.07 9.45
N ARG A 364 2.87 22.96 8.90
CA ARG A 364 3.31 24.17 9.62
C ARG A 364 2.14 25.13 9.91
N SER A 365 1.11 25.15 9.07
CA SER A 365 -0.09 25.96 9.29
C SER A 365 -1.01 25.41 10.39
N MET A 366 -0.81 24.15 10.81
CA MET A 366 -1.60 23.53 11.87
C MET A 366 -1.25 24.15 13.24
N PRO A 367 -2.26 24.51 14.05
CA PRO A 367 -2.00 25.05 15.38
C PRO A 367 -1.40 24.00 16.32
N ASN A 368 -1.89 22.76 16.28
CA ASN A 368 -1.53 21.64 17.15
C ASN A 368 -1.87 20.29 16.47
N MET A 369 -1.62 19.18 17.18
CA MET A 369 -1.93 17.83 16.70
C MET A 369 -3.43 17.59 16.51
N ASP A 370 -4.29 18.13 17.38
CA ASP A 370 -5.75 17.96 17.27
C ASP A 370 -6.27 18.52 15.93
N ALA A 371 -5.79 19.68 15.51
CA ALA A 371 -6.16 20.26 14.21
C ALA A 371 -5.65 19.44 13.02
N LEU A 372 -4.47 18.82 13.14
CA LEU A 372 -3.95 17.92 12.11
C LEU A 372 -4.80 16.64 12.01
N GLU A 373 -5.27 16.12 13.14
CA GLU A 373 -6.17 14.96 13.20
C GLU A 373 -7.52 15.27 12.59
N THR A 374 -8.17 16.38 13.00
CA THR A 374 -9.41 16.84 12.39
C THR A 374 -9.26 17.10 10.89
N TYR A 375 -8.13 17.66 10.46
CA TYR A 375 -7.84 17.80 9.02
C TYR A 375 -7.83 16.43 8.33
N ALA A 376 -7.06 15.46 8.85
CA ALA A 376 -6.95 14.13 8.28
C ALA A 376 -8.29 13.37 8.26
N GLU A 377 -9.15 13.59 9.26
CA GLU A 377 -10.51 13.07 9.33
C GLU A 377 -11.41 13.68 8.24
N LYS A 378 -11.46 15.01 8.16
CA LYS A 378 -12.28 15.73 7.16
C LYS A 378 -11.83 15.49 5.72
N THR A 379 -10.54 15.27 5.46
CA THR A 379 -10.04 14.96 4.12
C THR A 379 -10.01 13.47 3.80
N ASP A 380 -10.32 12.61 4.77
CA ASP A 380 -10.20 11.15 4.65
C ASP A 380 -8.78 10.70 4.22
N ASP A 381 -7.74 11.32 4.81
CA ASP A 381 -6.34 11.03 4.51
C ASP A 381 -5.79 9.90 5.40
N THR A 382 -5.91 8.67 4.90
CA THR A 382 -5.46 7.45 5.59
C THR A 382 -3.94 7.38 5.80
N GLU A 383 -3.14 7.95 4.90
CA GLU A 383 -1.68 7.96 5.02
C GLU A 383 -1.25 8.91 6.14
N LEU A 384 -1.83 10.11 6.20
CA LEU A 384 -1.57 11.06 7.27
C LEU A 384 -2.02 10.53 8.64
N LYS A 385 -3.20 9.89 8.72
CA LYS A 385 -3.66 9.18 9.94
C LYS A 385 -2.63 8.15 10.41
N THR A 386 -2.11 7.35 9.49
CA THR A 386 -1.07 6.35 9.76
C THR A 386 0.20 7.01 10.33
N ILE A 387 0.64 8.14 9.77
CA ILE A 387 1.82 8.86 10.27
C ILE A 387 1.58 9.41 11.68
N ILE A 388 0.41 9.99 11.94
CA ILE A 388 0.02 10.50 13.26
C ILE A 388 0.09 9.37 14.30
N GLU A 389 -0.43 8.19 13.98
CA GLU A 389 -0.38 7.01 14.86
C GLU A 389 1.06 6.55 15.15
N ILE A 390 1.93 6.50 14.13
CA ILE A 390 3.36 6.17 14.33
C ILE A 390 4.01 7.19 15.27
N VAL A 391 3.76 8.49 15.07
CA VAL A 391 4.32 9.56 15.90
C VAL A 391 3.82 9.46 17.33
N LYS A 392 2.51 9.26 17.55
CA LYS A 392 1.94 9.05 18.89
C LYS A 392 2.55 7.83 19.58
N LYS A 393 2.76 6.73 18.85
CA LYS A 393 3.30 5.48 19.39
C LYS A 393 4.75 5.60 19.85
N TYR A 394 5.62 6.20 19.02
CA TYR A 394 7.07 6.20 19.26
C TYR A 394 7.62 7.51 19.79
N GLY A 395 6.93 8.64 19.58
CA GLY A 395 7.30 9.97 20.04
C GLY A 395 8.78 10.29 19.81
N ARG A 396 9.48 10.70 20.88
CA ARG A 396 10.89 11.11 20.83
C ARG A 396 11.88 9.98 20.49
N LYS A 397 11.48 8.71 20.54
CA LYS A 397 12.33 7.59 20.13
C LYS A 397 12.39 7.43 18.61
N LEU A 398 11.40 7.97 17.90
CA LEU A 398 11.22 7.77 16.46
C LEU A 398 12.44 8.15 15.61
N PRO A 399 13.16 9.27 15.85
CA PRO A 399 14.37 9.59 15.08
C PRO A 399 15.46 8.53 15.19
N TYR A 400 15.66 7.94 16.37
CA TYR A 400 16.61 6.85 16.57
C TYR A 400 16.18 5.59 15.82
N LEU A 401 14.92 5.18 15.97
CA LEU A 401 14.39 3.99 15.29
C LEU A 401 14.47 4.10 13.76
N MET A 402 14.11 5.27 13.22
CA MET A 402 14.20 5.53 11.79
C MET A 402 15.65 5.57 11.29
N LYS A 403 16.60 6.04 12.12
CA LYS A 403 18.03 5.99 11.80
C LYS A 403 18.52 4.54 11.72
N GLU A 404 18.18 3.71 12.71
CA GLU A 404 18.56 2.29 12.73
C GLU A 404 18.02 1.52 11.51
N LEU A 405 16.76 1.77 11.13
CA LEU A 405 16.16 1.19 9.92
C LEU A 405 16.87 1.66 8.66
N LYS A 406 17.10 2.97 8.50
CA LYS A 406 17.75 3.52 7.30
C LYS A 406 19.18 3.00 7.12
N GLN A 407 19.93 2.83 8.20
CA GLN A 407 21.31 2.33 8.14
C GLN A 407 21.40 0.86 7.72
N ARG A 408 20.36 0.08 8.02
CA ARG A 408 20.25 -1.35 7.68
C ARG A 408 19.41 -1.61 6.44
N HIS A 409 18.87 -0.56 5.83
CA HIS A 409 18.08 -0.67 4.60
C HIS A 409 19.00 -0.83 3.40
N LEU A 410 18.85 -1.94 2.68
CA LEU A 410 19.61 -2.24 1.48
C LEU A 410 19.10 -1.46 0.25
N ALA A 411 20.00 -1.20 -0.69
CA ALA A 411 19.64 -0.66 -2.01
C ALA A 411 18.97 -1.71 -2.91
N ASP A 412 18.26 -1.25 -3.95
CA ASP A 412 17.54 -2.13 -4.91
C ASP A 412 18.44 -3.20 -5.54
N SER A 413 19.70 -2.87 -5.83
CA SER A 413 20.70 -3.81 -6.37
C SER A 413 21.00 -4.98 -5.44
N ASP A 414 20.80 -4.79 -4.14
CA ASP A 414 21.15 -5.74 -3.09
C ASP A 414 19.91 -6.35 -2.43
N LYS A 415 18.71 -6.12 -2.97
CA LYS A 415 17.43 -6.65 -2.48
C LYS A 415 17.47 -8.14 -2.14
N SER A 416 18.14 -8.96 -2.95
CA SER A 416 18.24 -10.41 -2.73
C SER A 416 19.09 -10.81 -1.52
N LYS A 417 19.84 -9.88 -0.92
CA LYS A 417 20.67 -10.08 0.27
C LYS A 417 19.95 -9.70 1.56
N ALA A 418 18.73 -9.17 1.48
CA ALA A 418 17.95 -8.81 2.66
C ALA A 418 17.56 -10.06 3.45
N ASP A 419 17.68 -10.00 4.78
CA ASP A 419 17.18 -11.04 5.67
C ASP A 419 15.64 -11.09 5.63
N MET A 420 15.04 -9.90 5.49
CA MET A 420 13.60 -9.73 5.36
C MET A 420 13.26 -8.53 4.46
N ILE A 421 12.36 -8.78 3.51
CA ILE A 421 11.70 -7.75 2.71
C ILE A 421 10.41 -7.32 3.42
N PHE A 422 10.11 -6.04 3.49
CA PHE A 422 8.85 -5.49 4.02
C PHE A 422 8.08 -4.83 2.88
N SER A 423 6.81 -5.20 2.72
CA SER A 423 5.98 -4.65 1.65
C SER A 423 4.54 -4.51 2.09
N THR A 424 3.88 -3.44 1.66
CA THR A 424 2.41 -3.47 1.67
C THR A 424 1.92 -4.42 0.58
N VAL A 425 0.72 -4.98 0.76
CA VAL A 425 0.06 -5.82 -0.23
C VAL A 425 -0.02 -5.14 -1.61
N HIS A 426 -0.30 -3.84 -1.65
CA HIS A 426 -0.35 -3.05 -2.89
C HIS A 426 0.98 -2.98 -3.63
N ARG A 427 2.10 -2.84 -2.89
CA ARG A 427 3.44 -2.69 -3.48
C ARG A 427 3.98 -4.01 -4.00
N CYS A 428 3.71 -5.12 -3.30
CA CYS A 428 4.16 -6.44 -3.73
C CYS A 428 3.31 -7.07 -4.83
N LYS A 429 2.24 -6.42 -5.28
CA LYS A 429 1.45 -6.92 -6.40
C LYS A 429 2.33 -7.04 -7.65
N GLY A 430 2.23 -8.17 -8.34
CA GLY A 430 3.14 -8.58 -9.42
C GLY A 430 4.46 -9.21 -8.95
N MET A 431 4.86 -9.06 -7.69
CA MET A 431 6.07 -9.69 -7.13
C MET A 431 5.78 -11.09 -6.58
N GLU A 432 6.84 -11.83 -6.29
CA GLU A 432 6.76 -13.20 -5.77
C GLU A 432 7.91 -13.46 -4.80
N TYR A 433 7.65 -14.18 -3.71
CA TYR A 433 8.65 -14.48 -2.69
C TYR A 433 8.66 -15.98 -2.38
N ASP A 434 9.80 -16.47 -1.93
CA ASP A 434 9.93 -17.88 -1.54
C ASP A 434 9.15 -18.15 -0.25
N GLU A 435 9.30 -17.28 0.75
CA GLU A 435 8.59 -17.33 2.02
C GLU A 435 7.90 -15.99 2.31
N VAL A 436 6.63 -16.04 2.71
CA VAL A 436 5.83 -14.87 3.06
C VAL A 436 5.35 -15.00 4.50
N THR A 437 5.48 -13.92 5.27
CA THR A 437 4.86 -13.75 6.58
C THR A 437 3.79 -12.68 6.47
N LEU A 438 2.53 -13.03 6.69
CA LEU A 438 1.45 -12.07 6.75
C LEU A 438 1.40 -11.44 8.14
N LEU A 439 1.34 -10.11 8.16
CA LEU A 439 0.90 -9.38 9.34
C LEU A 439 -0.58 -9.66 9.62
N ASP A 440 -1.01 -9.30 10.80
CA ASP A 440 -2.31 -9.64 11.32
C ASP A 440 -3.32 -8.48 11.20
N ASP A 441 -2.98 -7.49 10.36
CA ASP A 441 -3.71 -6.26 10.03
C ASP A 441 -4.62 -6.38 8.78
N PHE A 442 -4.86 -7.61 8.31
CA PHE A 442 -5.86 -7.91 7.28
C PHE A 442 -7.24 -8.19 7.89
N ILE A 443 -8.29 -8.05 7.07
CA ILE A 443 -9.65 -8.36 7.49
C ILE A 443 -9.79 -9.83 7.92
N THR A 444 -10.57 -10.07 8.99
CA THR A 444 -10.89 -11.42 9.47
C THR A 444 -12.29 -11.83 9.05
N GLU A 445 -12.56 -13.13 8.97
CA GLU A 445 -13.90 -13.66 8.68
C GLU A 445 -14.97 -13.11 9.63
N ASP A 446 -14.69 -13.06 10.94
CA ASP A 446 -15.60 -12.47 11.94
C ASP A 446 -15.92 -11.00 11.63
N SER A 447 -14.94 -10.24 11.15
CA SER A 447 -15.12 -8.83 10.79
C SER A 447 -15.97 -8.69 9.53
N ILE A 448 -15.76 -9.56 8.53
CA ILE A 448 -16.57 -9.60 7.31
C ILE A 448 -18.03 -9.92 7.66
N GLU A 449 -18.28 -10.99 8.41
CA GLU A 449 -19.62 -11.40 8.84
C GLU A 449 -20.32 -10.31 9.64
N LYS A 450 -19.58 -9.64 10.55
CA LYS A 450 -20.12 -8.54 11.35
C LYS A 450 -20.53 -7.36 10.49
N LEU A 451 -19.61 -6.83 9.67
CA LEU A 451 -19.86 -5.66 8.82
C LEU A 451 -21.00 -5.93 7.84
N PHE A 452 -21.02 -7.10 7.21
CA PHE A 452 -22.09 -7.46 6.29
C PHE A 452 -23.45 -7.60 6.99
N ARG A 453 -23.49 -8.13 8.22
CA ARG A 453 -24.75 -8.19 8.99
C ARG A 453 -25.26 -6.80 9.38
N GLU A 454 -24.37 -5.85 9.63
CA GLU A 454 -24.70 -4.48 10.06
C GLU A 454 -25.14 -3.59 8.89
N GLU A 455 -24.45 -3.67 7.75
CA GLU A 455 -24.63 -2.74 6.61
C GLU A 455 -25.15 -3.40 5.32
N GLY A 456 -25.21 -4.73 5.26
CA GLY A 456 -25.73 -5.48 4.12
C GLY A 456 -24.95 -5.24 2.83
N MET A 457 -25.67 -5.14 1.70
CA MET A 457 -25.06 -5.00 0.37
C MET A 457 -24.28 -3.70 0.18
N VAL A 458 -24.47 -2.69 1.02
CA VAL A 458 -23.77 -1.40 0.91
C VAL A 458 -22.25 -1.57 1.06
N VAL A 459 -21.80 -2.51 1.91
CA VAL A 459 -20.38 -2.77 2.15
C VAL A 459 -19.78 -3.88 1.29
N ALA A 460 -20.58 -4.58 0.48
CA ALA A 460 -20.14 -5.76 -0.28
C ALA A 460 -18.90 -5.46 -1.14
N ASP A 461 -18.86 -4.26 -1.72
CA ASP A 461 -17.79 -3.76 -2.55
C ASP A 461 -16.48 -3.50 -1.78
N ASN A 462 -16.59 -2.90 -0.59
CA ASN A 462 -15.45 -2.66 0.31
C ASN A 462 -14.92 -3.98 0.88
N LEU A 463 -15.82 -4.90 1.27
CA LEU A 463 -15.47 -6.24 1.73
C LEU A 463 -14.79 -7.04 0.61
N THR A 464 -15.26 -6.91 -0.63
CA THR A 464 -14.63 -7.54 -1.80
C THR A 464 -13.18 -7.10 -1.96
N GLU A 465 -12.89 -5.80 -1.81
CA GLU A 465 -11.52 -5.29 -1.87
C GLU A 465 -10.66 -5.84 -0.72
N GLU A 466 -11.16 -5.85 0.51
CA GLU A 466 -10.42 -6.39 1.66
C GLU A 466 -10.15 -7.90 1.55
N ILE A 467 -11.10 -8.68 1.01
CA ILE A 467 -10.88 -10.10 0.69
C ILE A 467 -9.84 -10.25 -0.41
N ASN A 468 -9.90 -9.44 -1.47
CA ASN A 468 -8.90 -9.45 -2.55
C ASN A 468 -7.50 -9.12 -2.03
N LEU A 469 -7.37 -8.20 -1.07
CA LEU A 469 -6.09 -7.87 -0.45
C LEU A 469 -5.50 -9.08 0.29
N LEU A 470 -6.30 -9.80 1.07
CA LEU A 470 -5.84 -11.03 1.73
C LEU A 470 -5.47 -12.11 0.69
N TYR A 471 -6.28 -12.29 -0.35
CA TYR A 471 -5.99 -13.21 -1.45
C TYR A 471 -4.67 -12.87 -2.16
N VAL A 472 -4.45 -11.60 -2.53
CA VAL A 472 -3.21 -11.15 -3.16
C VAL A 472 -2.02 -11.45 -2.26
N ALA A 473 -2.13 -11.17 -0.96
CA ALA A 473 -1.07 -11.40 0.02
C ALA A 473 -0.71 -12.89 0.15
N VAL A 474 -1.71 -13.77 0.30
CA VAL A 474 -1.54 -15.23 0.33
C VAL A 474 -0.86 -15.73 -0.95
N THR A 475 -1.28 -15.23 -2.11
CA THR A 475 -0.78 -15.70 -3.40
C THR A 475 0.60 -15.14 -3.80
N ARG A 476 1.25 -14.33 -2.96
CA ARG A 476 2.64 -13.90 -3.20
C ARG A 476 3.67 -14.99 -2.84
N SER A 477 3.28 -15.98 -2.04
CA SER A 477 4.18 -17.06 -1.62
C SER A 477 4.33 -18.14 -2.69
N LYS A 478 5.57 -18.55 -2.96
CA LYS A 478 5.90 -19.70 -3.82
C LYS A 478 5.98 -21.00 -3.05
N ASN A 479 6.52 -20.96 -1.83
CA ASN A 479 6.85 -22.16 -1.07
C ASN A 479 6.21 -22.14 0.33
N LYS A 480 6.52 -21.13 1.15
CA LYS A 480 6.09 -21.12 2.56
C LYS A 480 5.30 -19.86 2.91
N LEU A 481 4.18 -20.04 3.60
CA LEU A 481 3.35 -18.97 4.12
C LEU A 481 3.25 -19.07 5.64
N ARG A 482 3.53 -17.97 6.34
CA ARG A 482 3.23 -17.81 7.76
C ARG A 482 2.03 -16.90 7.90
N ILE A 483 1.00 -17.38 8.57
CA ILE A 483 -0.29 -16.69 8.69
C ILE A 483 -0.81 -16.79 10.12
N ALA A 484 -1.37 -15.70 10.65
CA ALA A 484 -1.98 -15.71 11.97
C ALA A 484 -3.24 -16.58 11.98
N GLU A 485 -3.50 -17.29 13.09
CA GLU A 485 -4.67 -18.18 13.22
C GLU A 485 -6.00 -17.46 12.93
N LYS A 486 -6.14 -16.18 13.34
CA LYS A 486 -7.33 -15.36 13.09
C LYS A 486 -7.58 -14.98 11.63
N LEU A 487 -6.59 -15.17 10.75
CA LEU A 487 -6.70 -14.90 9.31
C LEU A 487 -6.99 -16.17 8.50
N LEU A 488 -7.06 -17.34 9.16
CA LEU A 488 -7.46 -18.57 8.51
C LEU A 488 -8.98 -18.65 8.43
N PRO A 489 -9.54 -19.14 7.30
CA PRO A 489 -10.96 -19.46 7.23
C PRO A 489 -11.38 -20.46 8.31
N LYS A 490 -12.53 -20.21 8.94
CA LYS A 490 -13.13 -21.09 9.94
C LYS A 490 -13.33 -22.47 9.32
N GLY A 491 -12.87 -23.49 10.04
CA GLY A 491 -12.97 -24.87 9.57
C GLY A 491 -11.99 -25.23 8.43
N PHE A 492 -11.07 -24.33 8.03
CA PHE A 492 -9.98 -24.69 7.13
C PHE A 492 -9.03 -25.66 7.84
N ASP A 493 -9.08 -26.93 7.45
CA ASP A 493 -8.15 -27.95 7.94
C ASP A 493 -6.77 -27.69 7.35
N VAL A 494 -5.85 -27.18 8.17
CA VAL A 494 -4.47 -26.95 7.75
C VAL A 494 -3.79 -28.31 7.63
N PRO A 495 -3.48 -28.77 6.41
CA PRO A 495 -2.90 -30.09 6.22
C PRO A 495 -1.54 -30.16 6.93
N PRO A 496 -1.07 -31.35 7.34
CA PRO A 496 0.26 -31.52 7.94
C PRO A 496 1.35 -31.27 6.88
N THR A 497 1.63 -30.00 6.63
CA THR A 497 2.51 -29.51 5.58
C THR A 497 3.45 -28.44 6.10
N HIS A 498 4.65 -28.36 5.54
CA HIS A 498 5.61 -27.31 5.87
C HIS A 498 5.33 -25.99 5.11
N HIS A 499 4.40 -26.02 4.15
CA HIS A 499 4.06 -24.89 3.28
C HIS A 499 3.18 -23.85 3.97
N ILE A 500 2.38 -24.22 4.98
CA ILE A 500 1.53 -23.30 5.74
C ILE A 500 1.90 -23.43 7.22
N GLN A 501 2.42 -22.35 7.80
CA GLN A 501 2.76 -22.27 9.21
C GLN A 501 1.79 -21.31 9.91
N VAL A 502 0.94 -21.87 10.77
CA VAL A 502 0.01 -21.08 11.57
C VAL A 502 0.74 -20.45 12.75
N MET A 503 0.68 -19.13 12.85
CA MET A 503 1.20 -18.36 13.98
C MET A 503 0.09 -18.22 15.01
N ARG A 504 0.23 -18.93 16.14
CA ARG A 504 -0.68 -18.80 17.27
C ARG A 504 -0.15 -17.72 18.22
N PRO A 505 -1.02 -16.86 18.78
CA PRO A 505 -0.60 -16.00 19.87
C PRO A 505 -0.07 -16.87 21.02
N PRO A 506 0.91 -16.38 21.79
CA PRO A 506 1.39 -17.11 22.96
C PRO A 506 0.19 -17.42 23.87
N LYS A 507 0.03 -18.69 24.27
CA LYS A 507 -1.04 -19.09 25.20
C LYS A 507 -0.93 -18.23 26.45
N VAL A 508 -1.93 -17.38 26.68
CA VAL A 508 -2.08 -16.66 27.95
C VAL A 508 -2.32 -17.73 29.01
N SER A 509 -1.28 -18.13 29.73
CA SER A 509 -1.44 -18.95 30.93
C SER A 509 -2.33 -18.15 31.88
N LYS A 510 -3.50 -18.68 32.22
CA LYS A 510 -4.33 -18.17 33.32
C LYS A 510 -3.56 -18.33 34.63
N LYS A 511 -2.63 -17.41 34.89
CA LYS A 511 -2.20 -17.10 36.26
C LYS A 511 -3.08 -15.96 36.71
N GLU A 512 -3.78 -16.19 37.81
CA GLU A 512 -4.62 -15.23 38.50
C GLU A 512 -3.98 -13.83 38.54
N ASN A 513 -4.80 -12.82 38.32
CA ASN A 513 -4.42 -11.41 38.38
C ASN A 513 -3.70 -11.09 39.70
N LYS A 514 -2.37 -10.99 39.61
CA LYS A 514 -1.56 -10.12 40.47
C LYS A 514 -0.85 -9.13 39.56
N PRO A 515 -0.78 -7.83 39.92
CA PRO A 515 -0.18 -6.82 39.07
C PRO A 515 1.33 -7.11 38.96
N THR A 516 1.77 -7.61 37.80
CA THR A 516 3.19 -7.87 37.54
C THR A 516 3.77 -6.90 36.51
N ALA A 517 4.76 -6.19 37.02
CA ALA A 517 5.79 -5.35 36.42
C ALA A 517 6.19 -5.60 34.95
N VAL A 518 6.56 -4.47 34.33
CA VAL A 518 7.31 -4.29 33.08
C VAL A 518 8.48 -5.29 32.93
N PRO A 519 8.68 -5.92 31.77
CA PRO A 519 9.78 -6.85 31.55
C PRO A 519 11.14 -6.13 31.62
N GLN A 520 12.02 -6.63 32.49
CA GLN A 520 13.41 -6.19 32.59
C GLN A 520 14.22 -6.69 31.39
N PHE A 521 14.83 -5.75 30.67
CA PHE A 521 15.90 -5.99 29.70
C PHE A 521 17.03 -6.81 30.34
N ARG A 522 17.29 -8.03 29.85
CA ARG A 522 18.56 -8.71 30.07
C ARG A 522 19.63 -8.05 29.20
N LYS A 523 20.23 -6.97 29.72
CA LYS A 523 21.62 -6.64 29.42
C LYS A 523 22.46 -7.31 30.48
N SER A 524 23.47 -8.07 30.08
CA SER A 524 24.56 -8.48 30.97
C SER A 524 25.18 -7.21 31.57
N GLN A 525 24.79 -6.88 32.80
CA GLN A 525 25.35 -5.80 33.61
C GLN A 525 25.90 -6.39 34.92
N PRO A 526 26.93 -5.76 35.53
CA PRO A 526 27.66 -6.32 36.66
C PRO A 526 26.75 -6.54 37.88
N THR A 527 27.01 -7.63 38.59
CA THR A 527 26.21 -8.21 39.68
C THR A 527 26.23 -7.42 41.00
N TYR A 528 26.02 -6.09 40.97
CA TYR A 528 26.03 -5.25 42.20
C TYR A 528 24.81 -4.32 42.41
N ALA A 529 23.78 -4.40 41.56
CA ALA A 529 22.59 -3.53 41.64
C ALA A 529 21.76 -3.64 42.94
N ASN A 530 21.98 -4.65 43.79
CA ASN A 530 21.21 -4.92 45.01
C ASN A 530 21.99 -4.72 46.33
N LYS A 531 23.20 -4.13 46.33
CA LYS A 531 23.89 -3.80 47.59
C LYS A 531 23.18 -2.64 48.30
N ARG A 532 22.88 -2.79 49.60
CA ARG A 532 22.43 -1.66 50.44
C ARG A 532 23.54 -0.60 50.47
N TRP A 533 23.17 0.67 50.42
CA TRP A 533 24.10 1.77 50.65
C TRP A 533 24.50 1.78 52.12
N THR A 534 25.80 1.79 52.38
CA THR A 534 26.34 2.06 53.71
C THR A 534 26.41 3.56 53.95
N GLU A 535 26.41 3.97 55.21
CA GLU A 535 26.49 5.38 55.61
C GLU A 535 27.75 6.06 55.04
N LYS A 536 28.86 5.32 54.92
CA LYS A 536 30.09 5.80 54.29
C LYS A 536 29.92 6.09 52.78
N GLU A 537 29.29 5.17 52.05
CA GLU A 537 29.01 5.35 50.62
C GLU A 537 28.01 6.49 50.38
N GLU A 538 27.05 6.71 51.29
CA GLU A 538 26.12 7.85 51.19
C GLU A 538 26.82 9.19 51.37
N ASN A 539 27.71 9.31 52.35
CA ASN A 539 28.48 10.54 52.56
C ASN A 539 29.39 10.85 51.36
N GLU A 540 30.02 9.81 50.79
CA GLU A 540 30.89 9.95 49.62
C GLU A 540 30.08 10.27 48.35
N LEU A 541 28.90 9.66 48.18
CA LEU A 541 27.95 9.98 47.11
C LEU A 541 27.54 11.46 47.14
N VAL A 542 27.18 11.99 48.31
CA VAL A 542 26.77 13.40 48.46
C VAL A 542 27.96 14.34 48.21
N ALA A 543 29.15 13.99 48.69
CA ALA A 543 30.36 14.77 48.45
C ALA A 543 30.72 14.86 46.95
N MET A 544 30.66 13.75 46.22
CA MET A 544 30.93 13.71 44.78
C MET A 544 29.90 14.50 43.97
N PHE A 545 28.63 14.47 44.38
CA PHE A 545 27.60 15.26 43.71
C PHE A 545 27.76 16.76 43.97
N ASN A 546 28.03 17.15 45.22
CA ASN A 546 28.24 18.55 45.59
C ASN A 546 29.52 19.15 44.99
N SER A 547 30.51 18.32 44.63
CA SER A 547 31.70 18.75 43.88
C SER A 547 31.46 18.89 42.36
N GLY A 548 30.24 18.66 41.88
CA GLY A 548 29.85 18.83 40.48
C GLY A 548 30.10 17.61 39.59
N THR A 549 30.39 16.44 40.17
CA THR A 549 30.60 15.20 39.39
C THR A 549 29.28 14.75 38.76
N SER A 550 29.31 14.32 37.49
CA SER A 550 28.09 13.92 36.78
C SER A 550 27.50 12.62 37.38
N ILE A 551 26.17 12.46 37.31
CA ILE A 551 25.48 11.24 37.79
C ILE A 551 25.98 9.98 37.07
N GLU A 552 26.46 10.12 35.83
CA GLU A 552 27.02 9.02 35.04
C GLU A 552 28.37 8.56 35.58
N ASP A 553 29.25 9.50 35.95
CA ASP A 553 30.56 9.18 36.51
C ASP A 553 30.44 8.65 37.94
N ILE A 554 29.53 9.20 38.74
CA ILE A 554 29.20 8.69 40.08
C ILE A 554 28.65 7.26 40.00
N ALA A 555 27.78 6.98 39.02
CA ALA A 555 27.24 5.64 38.79
C ALA A 555 28.33 4.64 38.41
N SER A 556 29.29 5.05 37.58
CA SER A 556 30.44 4.22 37.26
C SER A 556 31.35 3.97 38.48
N TYR A 557 31.61 4.99 39.30
CA TYR A 557 32.47 4.89 40.49
C TYR A 557 31.94 3.91 41.54
N PHE A 558 30.63 3.96 41.83
CA PHE A 558 30.00 3.03 42.77
C PHE A 558 29.58 1.69 42.15
N GLU A 559 29.88 1.46 40.86
CA GLU A 559 29.42 0.31 40.09
C GLU A 559 27.90 0.08 40.17
N ARG A 560 27.12 1.17 40.10
CA ARG A 560 25.65 1.19 40.24
C ARG A 560 24.99 1.80 39.00
N THR A 561 23.68 1.61 38.85
CA THR A 561 22.95 2.25 37.74
C THR A 561 22.73 3.75 38.01
N LYS A 562 22.66 4.56 36.93
CA LYS A 562 22.36 6.01 37.03
C LYS A 562 21.08 6.28 37.82
N SER A 563 20.06 5.46 37.61
CA SER A 563 18.79 5.55 38.34
C SER A 563 18.98 5.29 39.84
N ALA A 564 19.79 4.32 40.25
CA ALA A 564 20.04 4.03 41.66
C ALA A 564 20.75 5.19 42.38
N VAL A 565 21.71 5.84 41.71
CA VAL A 565 22.40 7.05 42.19
C VAL A 565 21.41 8.22 42.30
N TYR A 566 20.64 8.49 41.24
CA TYR A 566 19.65 9.57 41.21
C TYR A 566 18.61 9.44 42.33
N PHE A 567 17.99 8.26 42.48
CA PHE A 567 17.00 8.03 43.52
C PHE A 567 17.59 8.09 44.93
N ARG A 568 18.86 7.71 45.11
CA ARG A 568 19.51 7.82 46.42
C ARG A 568 19.81 9.26 46.79
N LEU A 569 20.32 10.07 45.87
CA LEU A 569 20.51 11.51 46.05
C LEU A 569 19.19 12.24 46.33
N LYS A 570 18.10 11.85 45.64
CA LYS A 570 16.75 12.36 45.93
C LYS A 570 16.27 11.99 47.33
N LYS A 571 16.48 10.73 47.76
CA LYS A 571 16.10 10.27 49.10
C LYS A 571 16.92 10.93 50.23
N LEU A 572 18.16 11.32 49.93
CA LEU A 572 19.02 12.09 50.82
C LEU A 572 18.72 13.60 50.78
N GLY A 573 17.77 14.04 49.95
CA GLY A 573 17.34 15.44 49.85
C GLY A 573 18.32 16.36 49.11
N VAL A 574 19.21 15.80 48.29
CA VAL A 574 20.26 16.55 47.57
C VAL A 574 19.78 17.03 46.18
N ILE A 575 18.78 16.34 45.60
CA ILE A 575 18.16 16.70 44.32
C ILE A 575 16.64 16.78 44.51
N TYR A 576 16.02 17.80 43.93
CA TYR A 576 14.57 17.99 43.87
C TYR A 576 14.09 17.92 42.40
N ASP A 577 12.81 17.60 42.17
CA ASP A 577 12.24 17.41 40.83
C ASP A 577 12.19 18.69 39.98
#